data_AF-A0A957HGF0-F1
#
_entry.id   AF-A0A957HGF0-F1
#
_cell.length_a   1.000
_cell.length_b   1.000
_cell.length_c   1.000
_cell.angle_alpha   90.00
_cell.angle_beta   90.00
_cell.angle_gamma   90.00
#
_symmetry.space_group_name_H-M   'P 1'
#
loop_
_entity.id
_entity.type
_entity.pdbx_description
1 polymer ?
#
loop_
_entity_poly.entity_id
_entity_poly.type
_entity_poly.pdbx_seq_one_letter_code
_entity_poly.pdbx_strand_id
1 'polypeptide(L)'
;RTTALLSMALRSAGFLDFPEEMDVVQQQLEAQEARLSRDEQAARIKQRVATMERARQQYTAERGETVDGGKLLGDTSADRAAIQQNAPVYIHLADLQFNSREFGRRVDPAEPLVRGLQKQVGRIVSMRMVQRMYNLLESGNALLLIDGYDDLPENERPAAMDWIESILQTYSNNHIVIAMPLYGYGRLIDAGVVPVFLRPWNHAKRLDFAQHWMNTWENFGRGKLKIDPMQFEDETAFHMHIAEETRLQNALDSTLHTWTILDDSPANQGGAMQAYLLERLPEAEEILPDLLFMAATQLDTGYFKLSHLVARALEAEGLRALPDEEENPEIQEDADADDSILDAYYDEVAGVRETPTKTEDEISVAESPAELSAADEKITRQRQREITREQSQHLQKLVDAGILAVYRGGRYQFRHKMLCAYLGSLLLAEADEGVLHEKYQLPDWQYALRYANLHRDLTPLVIEQIQATPDLLHEHVLSLTHWLRYVGEGARWRNEFMKYIGGLFVAEDQYTVVRERVAAALLYSGDRSATVIFRHALKNPMSDVRVLGCLGVGVLQDAAAIDALAKLVIEDAVEDVRIAAALGL
;
A
#
# COMPACT_ATOMS: atom_id res chain seq x y z
N ARG A 1 4.76 0.85 -0.63
CA ARG A 1 5.21 -0.53 -0.92
C ARG A 1 6.09 -0.59 -2.16
N THR A 2 5.59 -0.19 -3.34
CA THR A 2 6.30 -0.26 -4.62
C THR A 2 7.64 0.45 -4.59
N THR A 3 7.70 1.66 -4.01
CA THR A 3 8.96 2.40 -3.81
C THR A 3 9.98 1.60 -3.01
N ALA A 4 9.56 0.84 -1.99
CA ALA A 4 10.48 0.02 -1.20
C ALA A 4 11.03 -1.15 -2.01
N LEU A 5 10.17 -1.87 -2.76
CA LEU A 5 10.59 -2.94 -3.65
C LEU A 5 11.54 -2.43 -4.73
N LEU A 6 11.19 -1.35 -5.42
CA LEU A 6 12.05 -0.75 -6.45
C LEU A 6 13.37 -0.24 -5.86
N SER A 7 13.37 0.28 -4.63
CA SER A 7 14.61 0.66 -3.94
C SER A 7 15.49 -0.56 -3.63
N MET A 8 14.89 -1.69 -3.24
CA MET A 8 15.61 -2.96 -3.08
C MET A 8 16.19 -3.43 -4.42
N ALA A 9 15.42 -3.32 -5.51
CA ALA A 9 15.89 -3.65 -6.86
C ALA A 9 17.09 -2.79 -7.27
N LEU A 10 16.98 -1.46 -7.11
CA LEU A 10 18.07 -0.53 -7.44
C LEU A 10 19.31 -0.78 -6.58
N ARG A 11 19.13 -1.12 -5.30
CA ARG A 11 20.23 -1.46 -4.41
C ARG A 11 20.92 -2.75 -4.82
N SER A 12 20.14 -3.79 -5.11
CA SER A 12 20.63 -5.08 -5.60
C SER A 12 21.35 -4.95 -6.94
N ALA A 13 20.89 -4.06 -7.83
CA ALA A 13 21.55 -3.75 -9.09
C ALA A 13 22.76 -2.79 -8.97
N GLY A 14 23.09 -2.29 -7.77
CA GLY A 14 24.20 -1.38 -7.53
C GLY A 14 23.99 0.07 -8.00
N PHE A 15 22.75 0.47 -8.29
CA PHE A 15 22.39 1.85 -8.66
C PHE A 15 22.08 2.74 -7.44
N LEU A 16 21.79 2.13 -6.30
CA LEU A 16 21.45 2.83 -5.06
C LEU A 16 22.24 2.22 -3.91
N ASP A 17 22.77 3.07 -3.04
CA ASP A 17 23.35 2.63 -1.78
C ASP A 17 22.69 3.36 -0.63
N PHE A 18 22.36 2.61 0.42
CA PHE A 18 21.85 3.16 1.66
C PHE A 18 22.96 3.02 2.68
N PRO A 19 23.65 4.12 3.03
CA PRO A 19 24.64 4.06 4.10
C PRO A 19 23.95 3.56 5.36
N GLU A 20 24.64 2.72 6.14
CA GLU A 20 24.11 2.29 7.43
C GLU A 20 23.77 3.52 8.26
N GLU A 21 22.51 3.61 8.71
CA GLU A 21 22.14 4.60 9.70
C GLU A 21 22.94 4.29 10.96
N MET A 22 23.87 5.18 11.30
CA MET A 22 24.63 5.08 12.54
C MET A 22 23.65 5.11 13.70
N ASP A 23 23.63 4.05 14.50
CA ASP A 23 22.85 4.03 15.74
C ASP A 23 23.37 5.15 16.63
N VAL A 24 22.52 6.15 16.92
CA VAL A 24 22.86 7.33 17.71
C VAL A 24 23.32 6.93 19.11
N VAL A 25 22.75 5.86 19.68
CA VAL A 25 23.18 5.30 20.96
C VAL A 25 24.58 4.72 20.84
N GLN A 26 24.83 3.96 19.78
CA GLN A 26 26.16 3.41 19.48
C GLN A 26 27.19 4.54 19.27
N GLN A 27 26.85 5.59 18.52
CA GLN A 27 27.71 6.76 18.31
C GLN A 27 27.98 7.50 19.62
N GLN A 28 26.97 7.66 20.48
CA GLN A 28 27.15 8.28 21.80
C GLN A 28 28.04 7.41 22.71
N LEU A 29 27.86 6.08 22.68
CA LEU A 29 28.71 5.14 23.40
C LEU A 29 30.15 5.17 22.89
N GLU A 30 30.35 5.16 21.57
CA GLU A 30 31.66 5.25 20.92
C GLU A 30 32.33 6.60 21.17
N ALA A 31 31.58 7.71 21.12
CA ALA A 31 32.10 9.03 21.45
C ALA A 31 32.46 9.16 22.94
N GLN A 32 31.69 8.54 23.83
CA GLN A 32 32.03 8.43 25.25
C GLN A 32 33.27 7.54 25.45
N GLU A 33 33.38 6.44 24.72
CA GLU A 33 34.53 5.53 24.79
C GLU A 33 35.81 6.15 24.24
N ALA A 34 35.73 6.89 23.15
CA ALA A 34 36.86 7.61 22.56
C ALA A 34 37.45 8.66 23.50
N ARG A 35 36.69 9.12 24.51
CA ARG A 35 37.14 10.04 25.56
C ARG A 35 37.81 9.34 26.75
N LEU A 36 37.73 8.01 26.84
CA LEU A 36 38.32 7.22 27.92
C LEU A 36 39.79 6.84 27.63
N SER A 37 40.56 6.62 28.69
CA SER A 37 41.92 6.07 28.55
C SER A 37 41.88 4.60 28.10
N ARG A 38 42.98 4.11 27.51
CA ARG A 38 43.08 2.71 27.02
C ARG A 38 42.82 1.67 28.12
N ASP A 39 43.21 1.95 29.35
CA ASP A 39 43.00 1.05 30.49
C ASP A 39 41.52 1.00 30.92
N GLU A 40 40.81 2.12 30.86
CA GLU A 40 39.37 2.20 31.14
C GLU A 40 38.53 1.55 30.04
N GLN A 41 38.94 1.69 28.77
CA GLN A 41 38.32 0.99 27.63
C GLN A 41 38.45 -0.53 27.80
N ALA A 42 39.64 -1.02 28.15
CA ALA A 42 39.87 -2.45 28.40
C ALA A 42 39.03 -2.99 29.59
N ALA A 43 38.88 -2.20 30.66
CA ALA A 43 38.06 -2.56 31.81
C ALA A 43 36.56 -2.65 31.44
N ARG A 44 36.04 -1.71 30.63
CA ARG A 44 34.65 -1.73 30.14
C ARG A 44 34.38 -2.89 29.20
N ILE A 45 35.29 -3.21 28.27
CA ILE A 45 35.17 -4.37 27.39
C ILE A 45 35.09 -5.64 28.22
N LYS A 46 35.96 -5.78 29.22
CA LYS A 46 35.95 -6.93 30.15
C LYS A 46 34.64 -7.02 30.94
N GLN A 47 34.08 -5.90 31.39
CA GLN A 47 32.77 -5.87 32.03
C GLN A 47 31.64 -6.26 31.07
N ARG A 48 31.63 -5.77 29.83
CA ARG A 48 30.61 -6.13 28.84
C ARG A 48 30.64 -7.61 28.50
N VAL A 49 31.83 -8.16 28.26
CA VAL A 49 32.02 -9.60 28.01
C VAL A 49 31.51 -10.41 29.22
N ALA A 50 31.86 -10.02 30.44
CA ALA A 50 31.39 -10.69 31.65
C ALA A 50 29.85 -10.60 31.84
N THR A 51 29.23 -9.46 31.54
CA THR A 51 27.78 -9.29 31.60
C THR A 51 27.07 -10.11 30.53
N MET A 52 27.60 -10.11 29.30
CA MET A 52 27.09 -10.92 28.20
C MET A 52 27.20 -12.42 28.51
N GLU A 53 28.30 -12.88 29.10
CA GLU A 53 28.47 -14.27 29.54
C GLU A 53 27.46 -14.65 30.63
N ARG A 54 27.20 -13.76 31.61
CA ARG A 54 26.19 -14.01 32.65
C ARG A 54 24.77 -14.03 32.08
N ALA A 55 24.43 -13.10 31.20
CA ALA A 55 23.15 -13.08 30.50
C ALA A 55 22.96 -14.36 29.68
N ARG A 56 24.01 -14.81 28.98
CA ARG A 56 24.01 -16.08 28.23
C ARG A 56 23.79 -17.28 29.15
N GLN A 57 24.48 -17.33 30.29
CA GLN A 57 24.30 -18.40 31.29
C GLN A 57 22.88 -18.45 31.85
N GLN A 58 22.29 -17.28 32.18
CA GLN A 58 20.91 -17.19 32.64
C GLN A 58 19.91 -17.64 31.56
N TYR A 59 20.06 -17.16 30.32
CA TYR A 59 19.22 -17.59 29.19
C TYR A 59 19.31 -19.10 28.92
N THR A 60 20.51 -19.68 28.94
CA THR A 60 20.70 -21.14 28.75
C THR A 60 20.10 -21.95 29.91
N ALA A 61 20.12 -21.41 31.14
CA ALA A 61 19.56 -22.08 32.31
C ALA A 61 18.02 -22.05 32.32
N GLU A 62 17.40 -20.98 31.81
CA GLU A 62 15.94 -20.84 31.77
C GLU A 62 15.28 -21.57 30.58
N ARG A 63 15.97 -21.72 29.45
CA ARG A 63 15.40 -22.31 28.21
C ARG A 63 16.01 -23.63 27.74
N GLY A 64 17.08 -24.13 28.36
CA GLY A 64 17.66 -25.45 28.05
C GLY A 64 18.31 -25.59 26.66
N GLU A 65 18.39 -24.52 25.87
CA GLU A 65 19.02 -24.51 24.55
C GLU A 65 20.37 -23.78 24.60
N THR A 66 21.45 -24.45 24.16
CA THR A 66 22.73 -23.79 23.90
C THR A 66 22.60 -22.94 22.64
N VAL A 67 22.34 -21.65 22.81
CA VAL A 67 22.34 -20.75 21.66
C VAL A 67 23.78 -20.48 21.23
N ASP A 68 24.09 -20.84 19.98
CA ASP A 68 25.31 -20.43 19.31
C ASP A 68 25.20 -18.92 19.00
N GLY A 69 26.04 -18.11 19.64
CA GLY A 69 25.98 -16.65 19.52
C GLY A 69 26.22 -16.16 18.09
N GLY A 70 26.88 -16.97 17.26
CA GLY A 70 27.06 -16.71 15.82
C GLY A 70 25.80 -16.96 14.96
N LYS A 71 24.71 -17.48 15.53
CA LYS A 71 23.42 -17.67 14.84
C LYS A 71 22.32 -16.70 15.28
N LEU A 72 22.41 -16.10 16.47
CA LEU A 72 21.46 -15.05 16.91
C LEU A 72 21.69 -13.73 16.20
N LEU A 73 22.97 -13.42 15.96
CA LEU A 73 23.40 -12.47 14.96
C LEU A 73 23.84 -13.35 13.80
N GLY A 74 22.92 -13.74 12.92
CA GLY A 74 23.33 -14.26 11.61
C GLY A 74 24.43 -13.36 11.07
N ASP A 75 25.44 -13.93 10.41
CA ASP A 75 26.52 -13.14 9.82
C ASP A 75 25.92 -12.21 8.77
N THR A 76 25.42 -11.06 9.24
CA THR A 76 24.61 -10.17 8.43
C THR A 76 25.44 -9.59 7.31
N SER A 77 26.77 -9.68 7.37
CA SER A 77 27.66 -9.30 6.28
C SER A 77 27.56 -10.27 5.09
N ALA A 78 27.54 -11.58 5.34
CA ALA A 78 27.43 -12.61 4.32
C ALA A 78 26.02 -12.67 3.71
N ASP A 79 24.98 -12.60 4.55
CA ASP A 79 23.58 -12.59 4.09
C ASP A 79 23.22 -11.30 3.34
N ARG A 80 23.78 -10.14 3.73
CA ARG A 80 23.62 -8.88 2.98
C ARG A 80 24.35 -8.91 1.63
N ALA A 81 25.55 -9.49 1.61
CA ALA A 81 26.29 -9.66 0.36
C ALA A 81 25.53 -10.57 -0.61
N ALA A 82 24.79 -11.57 -0.11
CA ALA A 82 23.96 -12.44 -0.94
C ALA A 82 22.80 -11.68 -1.64
N ILE A 83 22.06 -10.81 -0.93
CA ILE A 83 20.98 -10.01 -1.55
C ILE A 83 21.51 -9.02 -2.60
N GLN A 84 22.70 -8.46 -2.38
CA GLN A 84 23.37 -7.57 -3.34
C GLN A 84 23.98 -8.30 -4.55
N GLN A 85 24.10 -9.63 -4.50
CA GLN A 85 24.62 -10.46 -5.60
C GLN A 85 23.51 -11.06 -6.47
N ASN A 86 22.28 -11.15 -5.95
CA ASN A 86 21.14 -11.65 -6.70
C ASN A 86 20.66 -10.64 -7.75
N ALA A 87 20.23 -11.12 -8.92
CA ALA A 87 19.65 -10.30 -9.97
C ALA A 87 18.21 -9.91 -9.60
N PRO A 88 17.86 -8.61 -9.54
CA PRO A 88 16.53 -8.18 -9.15
C PRO A 88 15.53 -8.36 -10.28
N VAL A 89 14.38 -8.93 -9.95
CA VAL A 89 13.25 -9.18 -10.86
C VAL A 89 12.00 -8.62 -10.20
N TYR A 90 11.51 -7.49 -10.70
CA TYR A 90 10.26 -6.89 -10.23
C TYR A 90 9.10 -7.31 -11.11
N ILE A 91 7.99 -7.72 -10.49
CA ILE A 91 6.75 -8.05 -11.19
C ILE A 91 5.55 -7.49 -10.43
N HIS A 92 4.62 -6.90 -11.18
CA HIS A 92 3.31 -6.52 -10.66
C HIS A 92 2.31 -7.62 -11.02
N LEU A 93 1.52 -8.10 -10.06
CA LEU A 93 0.60 -9.22 -10.28
C LEU A 93 -0.47 -8.93 -11.34
N ALA A 94 -0.84 -7.66 -11.55
CA ALA A 94 -1.76 -7.27 -12.63
C ALA A 94 -1.20 -7.50 -14.06
N ASP A 95 0.11 -7.68 -14.22
CA ASP A 95 0.72 -8.07 -15.50
C ASP A 95 0.66 -9.58 -15.76
N LEU A 96 0.28 -10.36 -14.75
CA LEU A 96 0.20 -11.81 -14.85
C LEU A 96 -1.21 -12.25 -15.25
N GLN A 97 -1.26 -13.32 -16.01
CA GLN A 97 -2.49 -14.05 -16.26
C GLN A 97 -2.34 -15.42 -15.62
N PHE A 98 -3.24 -15.75 -14.70
CA PHE A 98 -3.17 -17.00 -13.93
C PHE A 98 -4.04 -18.12 -14.54
N ASN A 99 -5.10 -17.77 -15.26
CA ASN A 99 -6.12 -18.70 -15.75
C ASN A 99 -6.18 -18.80 -17.30
N SER A 100 -5.08 -18.51 -18.00
CA SER A 100 -5.09 -18.53 -19.46
C SER A 100 -5.07 -19.97 -20.00
N ARG A 101 -5.85 -20.24 -21.06
CA ARG A 101 -5.72 -21.47 -21.87
C ARG A 101 -4.39 -21.55 -22.60
N GLU A 102 -3.63 -20.44 -22.64
CA GLU A 102 -2.23 -20.39 -23.09
C GLU A 102 -1.34 -21.39 -22.34
N PHE A 103 -1.72 -21.75 -21.11
CA PHE A 103 -0.92 -22.64 -20.30
C PHE A 103 -1.43 -24.08 -20.41
N GLY A 104 -0.56 -25.02 -20.82
CA GLY A 104 -0.88 -26.44 -20.88
C GLY A 104 -1.29 -27.04 -19.52
N ARG A 105 -1.72 -28.31 -19.49
CA ARG A 105 -2.22 -28.99 -18.26
C ARG A 105 -1.25 -29.05 -17.08
N ARG A 106 0.05 -28.80 -17.29
CA ARG A 106 1.06 -28.60 -16.25
C ARG A 106 1.90 -27.40 -16.65
N VAL A 107 1.78 -26.32 -15.90
CA VAL A 107 2.43 -25.04 -16.17
C VAL A 107 3.56 -24.90 -15.18
N ASP A 108 4.77 -24.66 -15.67
CA ASP A 108 5.84 -24.19 -14.81
C ASP A 108 5.41 -22.84 -14.19
N PRO A 109 5.46 -22.65 -12.86
CA PRO A 109 5.01 -21.40 -12.26
C PRO A 109 5.84 -20.19 -12.71
N ALA A 110 7.04 -20.37 -13.30
CA ALA A 110 7.79 -19.28 -13.93
C ALA A 110 7.19 -18.79 -15.25
N GLU A 111 6.33 -19.57 -15.92
CA GLU A 111 5.82 -19.21 -17.25
C GLU A 111 4.99 -17.91 -17.24
N PRO A 112 4.00 -17.70 -16.33
CA PRO A 112 3.32 -16.42 -16.20
C PRO A 112 4.29 -15.25 -15.94
N LEU A 113 5.31 -15.46 -15.09
CA LEU A 113 6.32 -14.46 -14.76
C LEU A 113 7.12 -14.04 -16.00
N VAL A 114 7.66 -15.01 -16.74
CA VAL A 114 8.47 -14.74 -17.93
C VAL A 114 7.65 -14.00 -18.97
N ARG A 115 6.41 -14.44 -19.25
CA ARG A 115 5.52 -13.76 -20.21
C ARG A 115 5.16 -12.35 -19.78
N GLY A 116 4.87 -12.14 -18.49
CA GLY A 116 4.61 -10.81 -17.94
C GLY A 116 5.79 -9.86 -18.15
N LEU A 117 7.00 -10.32 -17.85
CA LEU A 117 8.22 -9.52 -18.01
C LEU A 117 8.58 -9.24 -19.47
N GLN A 118 8.32 -10.18 -20.39
CA GLN A 118 8.58 -9.99 -21.83
C GLN A 118 7.82 -8.79 -22.41
N LYS A 119 6.61 -8.50 -21.92
CA LYS A 119 5.83 -7.33 -22.37
C LYS A 119 6.35 -6.00 -21.84
N GLN A 120 7.14 -6.01 -20.76
CA GLN A 120 7.74 -4.80 -20.20
C GLN A 120 8.99 -4.35 -20.96
N VAL A 121 9.55 -5.19 -21.83
CA VAL A 121 10.82 -4.95 -22.52
C VAL A 121 10.66 -4.94 -24.04
N GLY A 122 11.59 -4.28 -24.73
CA GLY A 122 11.62 -4.27 -26.19
C GLY A 122 11.86 -5.67 -26.78
N ARG A 123 11.37 -5.90 -28.00
CA ARG A 123 11.37 -7.20 -28.72
C ARG A 123 12.70 -7.99 -28.65
N ILE A 124 13.84 -7.31 -28.83
CA ILE A 124 15.16 -7.96 -28.81
C ILE A 124 15.53 -8.49 -27.42
N VAL A 125 15.17 -7.74 -26.37
CA VAL A 125 15.44 -8.10 -24.97
C VAL A 125 14.52 -9.26 -24.57
N SER A 126 13.25 -9.21 -24.96
CA SER A 126 12.25 -10.25 -24.70
C SER A 126 12.74 -11.65 -25.11
N MET A 127 13.27 -11.83 -26.34
CA MET A 127 13.74 -13.13 -26.81
C MET A 127 14.91 -13.70 -25.99
N ARG A 128 15.84 -12.85 -25.56
CA ARG A 128 17.04 -13.29 -24.80
C ARG A 128 16.74 -13.45 -23.30
N MET A 129 15.62 -12.91 -22.85
CA MET A 129 15.22 -12.89 -21.45
C MET A 129 14.72 -14.25 -20.99
N VAL A 130 13.97 -14.99 -21.81
CA VAL A 130 13.38 -16.29 -21.44
C VAL A 130 14.42 -17.25 -20.84
N GLN A 131 15.44 -17.64 -21.61
CA GLN A 131 16.47 -18.57 -21.13
C GLN A 131 17.23 -18.02 -19.92
N ARG A 132 17.50 -16.71 -19.89
CA ARG A 132 18.20 -16.10 -18.76
C ARG A 132 17.37 -16.14 -17.49
N MET A 133 16.05 -15.92 -17.59
CA MET A 133 15.14 -15.95 -16.45
C MET A 133 15.03 -17.35 -15.85
N TYR A 134 14.82 -18.37 -16.69
CA TYR A 134 14.82 -19.76 -16.22
C TYR A 134 16.16 -20.12 -15.55
N ASN A 135 17.30 -19.81 -16.17
CA ASN A 135 18.62 -20.05 -15.57
C ASN A 135 18.82 -19.31 -14.23
N LEU A 136 18.34 -18.07 -14.11
CA LEU A 136 18.43 -17.28 -12.87
C LEU A 136 17.61 -17.92 -11.74
N LEU A 137 16.37 -18.32 -12.05
CA LEU A 137 15.46 -18.95 -11.09
C LEU A 137 15.95 -20.33 -10.66
N GLU A 138 16.38 -21.18 -11.59
CA GLU A 138 16.92 -22.51 -11.30
C GLU A 138 18.20 -22.46 -10.48
N SER A 139 19.04 -21.43 -10.71
CA SER A 139 20.32 -21.26 -10.00
C SER A 139 20.21 -20.59 -8.64
N GLY A 140 19.02 -20.13 -8.22
CA GLY A 140 18.81 -19.44 -6.93
C GLY A 140 19.35 -18.01 -6.89
N ASN A 141 19.72 -17.45 -8.05
CA ASN A 141 20.38 -16.15 -8.14
C ASN A 141 19.40 -14.99 -8.40
N ALA A 142 18.09 -15.22 -8.30
CA ALA A 142 17.09 -14.17 -8.45
C ALA A 142 16.72 -13.54 -7.09
N LEU A 143 16.49 -12.23 -7.11
CA LEU A 143 15.74 -11.50 -6.08
C LEU A 143 14.38 -11.14 -6.69
N LEU A 144 13.37 -11.98 -6.42
CA LEU A 144 12.03 -11.82 -6.95
C LEU A 144 11.22 -10.89 -6.06
N LEU A 145 10.72 -9.79 -6.63
CA LEU A 145 9.98 -8.74 -5.95
C LEU A 145 8.55 -8.71 -6.52
N ILE A 146 7.60 -9.23 -5.76
CA ILE A 146 6.20 -9.40 -6.16
C ILE A 146 5.37 -8.26 -5.54
N ASP A 147 4.69 -7.47 -6.37
CA ASP A 147 3.84 -6.35 -5.95
C ASP A 147 2.41 -6.48 -6.48
N GLY A 148 1.49 -5.69 -5.92
CA GLY A 148 0.16 -5.47 -6.50
C GLY A 148 -0.91 -6.48 -6.09
N TYR A 149 -0.72 -7.24 -5.02
CA TYR A 149 -1.73 -8.23 -4.59
C TYR A 149 -3.06 -7.58 -4.21
N ASP A 150 -3.01 -6.47 -3.48
CA ASP A 150 -4.20 -5.70 -3.14
C ASP A 150 -4.72 -4.83 -4.30
N ASP A 151 -3.99 -4.76 -5.42
CA ASP A 151 -4.42 -4.07 -6.65
C ASP A 151 -5.23 -4.99 -7.57
N LEU A 152 -5.24 -6.30 -7.28
CA LEU A 152 -6.06 -7.26 -8.00
C LEU A 152 -7.52 -7.19 -7.53
N PRO A 153 -8.47 -7.38 -8.47
CA PRO A 153 -9.87 -7.67 -8.15
C PRO A 153 -10.00 -8.87 -7.20
N GLU A 154 -11.02 -8.86 -6.33
CA GLU A 154 -11.19 -9.92 -5.31
C GLU A 154 -11.30 -11.32 -5.90
N ASN A 155 -11.93 -11.46 -7.07
CA ASN A 155 -12.07 -12.73 -7.78
C ASN A 155 -10.75 -13.24 -8.38
N GLU A 156 -9.74 -12.39 -8.58
CA GLU A 156 -8.43 -12.77 -9.13
C GLU A 156 -7.40 -13.11 -8.03
N ARG A 157 -7.60 -12.61 -6.80
CA ARG A 157 -6.69 -12.81 -5.66
C ARG A 157 -6.43 -14.30 -5.31
N PRO A 158 -7.42 -15.21 -5.33
CA PRO A 158 -7.16 -16.64 -5.05
C PRO A 158 -6.18 -17.27 -6.04
N ALA A 159 -6.35 -17.03 -7.34
CA ALA A 159 -5.46 -17.57 -8.36
C ALA A 159 -4.04 -16.99 -8.25
N ALA A 160 -3.92 -15.70 -7.92
CA ALA A 160 -2.63 -15.08 -7.63
C ALA A 160 -1.94 -15.73 -6.41
N MET A 161 -2.69 -16.03 -5.35
CA MET A 161 -2.16 -16.71 -4.16
C MET A 161 -1.67 -18.13 -4.49
N ASP A 162 -2.44 -18.89 -5.26
CA ASP A 162 -2.07 -20.24 -5.71
C ASP A 162 -0.79 -20.21 -6.56
N TRP A 163 -0.65 -19.19 -7.43
CA TRP A 163 0.56 -18.98 -8.21
C TRP A 163 1.78 -18.63 -7.33
N ILE A 164 1.62 -17.73 -6.36
CA ILE A 164 2.70 -17.36 -5.42
C ILE A 164 3.18 -18.60 -4.66
N GLU A 165 2.27 -19.43 -4.13
CA GLU A 165 2.63 -20.67 -3.44
C GLU A 165 3.39 -21.64 -4.37
N SER A 166 2.99 -21.73 -5.63
CA SER A 166 3.65 -22.58 -6.62
C SER A 166 5.09 -22.12 -6.92
N ILE A 167 5.31 -20.80 -7.00
CA ILE A 167 6.65 -20.20 -7.10
C ILE A 167 7.48 -20.52 -5.85
N LEU A 168 6.92 -20.34 -4.65
CA LEU A 168 7.61 -20.60 -3.38
C LEU A 168 8.04 -22.08 -3.27
N GLN A 169 7.21 -23.01 -3.74
CA GLN A 169 7.49 -24.44 -3.71
C GLN A 169 8.55 -24.85 -4.74
N THR A 170 8.46 -24.32 -5.96
CA THR A 170 9.30 -24.74 -7.10
C THR A 170 10.66 -24.04 -7.09
N TYR A 171 10.70 -22.75 -6.77
CA TYR A 171 11.88 -21.89 -6.87
C TYR A 171 12.37 -21.38 -5.50
N SER A 172 12.26 -22.22 -4.47
CA SER A 172 12.59 -21.91 -3.06
C SER A 172 14.03 -21.46 -2.80
N ASN A 173 14.98 -21.74 -3.70
CA ASN A 173 16.38 -21.31 -3.57
C ASN A 173 16.60 -19.81 -3.87
N ASN A 174 15.58 -19.08 -4.33
CA ASN A 174 15.68 -17.65 -4.64
C ASN A 174 15.27 -16.79 -3.44
N HIS A 175 15.73 -15.54 -3.41
CA HIS A 175 15.23 -14.55 -2.46
C HIS A 175 13.91 -13.97 -2.99
N ILE A 176 12.82 -14.15 -2.26
CA ILE A 176 11.49 -13.73 -2.69
C ILE A 176 10.93 -12.74 -1.66
N VAL A 177 10.56 -11.55 -2.11
CA VAL A 177 9.91 -10.51 -1.32
C VAL A 177 8.55 -10.21 -1.92
N ILE A 178 7.50 -10.31 -1.11
CA ILE A 178 6.11 -10.17 -1.53
C ILE A 178 5.49 -9.01 -0.78
N ALA A 179 5.01 -7.99 -1.49
CA ALA A 179 4.24 -6.91 -0.89
C ALA A 179 2.78 -7.35 -0.72
N MET A 180 2.35 -7.43 0.53
CA MET A 180 1.01 -7.86 0.92
C MET A 180 0.29 -6.78 1.76
N PRO A 181 -1.06 -6.74 1.74
CA PRO A 181 -1.82 -5.99 2.73
C PRO A 181 -1.66 -6.56 4.14
N LEU A 182 -2.15 -5.85 5.16
CA LEU A 182 -2.06 -6.25 6.58
C LEU A 182 -2.92 -7.48 6.95
N TYR A 183 -3.62 -8.06 5.98
CA TYR A 183 -4.50 -9.22 6.14
C TYR A 183 -4.39 -10.12 4.90
N GLY A 184 -4.85 -11.37 5.01
CA GLY A 184 -4.89 -12.30 3.87
C GLY A 184 -3.57 -13.00 3.53
N TYR A 185 -2.49 -12.78 4.28
CA TYR A 185 -1.20 -13.44 4.09
C TYR A 185 -1.02 -14.74 4.90
N GLY A 186 -2.05 -15.24 5.59
CA GLY A 186 -1.96 -16.44 6.44
C GLY A 186 -1.43 -17.68 5.70
N ARG A 187 -1.92 -17.90 4.47
CA ARG A 187 -1.44 -18.97 3.58
C ARG A 187 0.06 -18.89 3.29
N LEU A 188 0.62 -17.68 3.18
CA LEU A 188 2.05 -17.49 2.97
C LEU A 188 2.87 -17.85 4.21
N ILE A 189 2.34 -17.60 5.42
CA ILE A 189 2.98 -18.05 6.66
C ILE A 189 3.04 -19.58 6.70
N ASP A 190 1.94 -20.25 6.35
CA ASP A 190 1.89 -21.72 6.28
C ASP A 190 2.88 -22.27 5.23
N ALA A 191 3.13 -21.51 4.15
CA ALA A 191 4.14 -21.79 3.14
C ALA A 191 5.59 -21.45 3.57
N GLY A 192 5.81 -20.99 4.80
CA GLY A 192 7.13 -20.69 5.36
C GLY A 192 7.63 -19.25 5.12
N VAL A 193 6.79 -18.35 4.62
CA VAL A 193 7.13 -16.94 4.45
C VAL A 193 7.08 -16.21 5.79
N VAL A 194 8.11 -15.42 6.08
CA VAL A 194 8.18 -14.62 7.30
C VAL A 194 7.63 -13.22 7.03
N PRO A 195 6.56 -12.78 7.73
CA PRO A 195 6.01 -11.44 7.54
C PRO A 195 6.96 -10.38 8.13
N VAL A 196 7.27 -9.36 7.33
CA VAL A 196 8.03 -8.18 7.75
C VAL A 196 7.16 -6.95 7.58
N PHE A 197 6.94 -6.22 8.66
CA PHE A 197 6.11 -5.02 8.66
C PHE A 197 6.96 -3.77 8.47
N LEU A 198 6.52 -2.89 7.56
CA LEU A 198 7.10 -1.55 7.45
C LEU A 198 6.67 -0.73 8.67
N ARG A 199 7.66 -0.32 9.47
CA ARG A 199 7.41 0.55 10.62
C ARG A 199 6.97 1.94 10.14
N PRO A 200 5.99 2.58 10.80
CA PRO A 200 5.70 3.98 10.54
C PRO A 200 6.93 4.83 10.85
N TRP A 201 7.05 5.99 10.19
CA TRP A 201 8.13 6.92 10.48
C TRP A 201 8.07 7.35 11.94
N ASN A 202 9.18 7.21 12.66
CA ASN A 202 9.33 7.79 13.99
C ASN A 202 9.54 9.32 13.89
N HIS A 203 9.66 9.99 15.03
CA HIS A 203 9.87 11.44 15.06
C HIS A 203 11.12 11.88 14.29
N ALA A 204 12.25 11.20 14.50
CA ALA A 204 13.50 11.50 13.80
C ALA A 204 13.36 11.38 12.28
N LYS A 205 12.69 10.33 11.78
CA LYS A 205 12.46 10.15 10.34
C LYS A 205 11.54 11.19 9.72
N ARG A 206 10.57 11.71 10.48
CA ARG A 206 9.74 12.82 10.00
C ARG A 206 10.53 14.12 9.92
N LEU A 207 11.43 14.36 10.88
CA LEU A 207 12.37 15.47 10.80
C LEU A 207 13.30 15.30 9.59
N ASP A 208 13.94 14.15 9.43
CA ASP A 208 14.78 13.89 8.26
C ASP A 208 13.98 14.16 6.96
N PHE A 209 12.77 13.61 6.85
CA PHE A 209 11.89 13.80 5.71
C PHE A 209 11.60 15.28 5.40
N ALA A 210 11.21 16.06 6.41
CA ALA A 210 10.92 17.48 6.25
C ALA A 210 12.18 18.26 5.83
N GLN A 211 13.34 17.94 6.41
CA GLN A 211 14.61 18.57 6.05
C GLN A 211 15.01 18.26 4.61
N HIS A 212 14.86 17.01 4.16
CA HIS A 212 15.16 16.64 2.78
C HIS A 212 14.32 17.43 1.78
N TRP A 213 13.03 17.63 2.07
CA TRP A 213 12.16 18.46 1.24
C TRP A 213 12.59 19.92 1.24
N MET A 214 12.84 20.52 2.41
CA MET A 214 13.30 21.91 2.51
C MET A 214 14.60 22.14 1.72
N ASN A 215 15.56 21.21 1.81
CA ASN A 215 16.85 21.28 1.12
C ASN A 215 16.75 21.13 -0.40
N THR A 216 15.74 20.41 -0.88
CA THR A 216 15.58 20.12 -2.32
C THR A 216 14.52 20.97 -2.99
N TRP A 217 13.74 21.74 -2.21
CA TRP A 217 12.59 22.51 -2.68
C TRP A 217 12.89 23.38 -3.90
N GLU A 218 13.97 24.16 -3.83
CA GLU A 218 14.36 25.05 -4.94
C GLU A 218 14.78 24.27 -6.19
N ASN A 219 15.33 23.05 -6.03
CA ASN A 219 15.75 22.19 -7.14
C ASN A 219 14.56 21.62 -7.93
N PHE A 220 13.36 21.59 -7.33
CA PHE A 220 12.13 21.18 -8.00
C PHE A 220 11.44 22.32 -8.78
N GLY A 221 12.07 23.50 -8.87
CA GLY A 221 11.50 24.64 -9.61
C GLY A 221 10.33 25.33 -8.89
N ARG A 222 10.12 25.03 -7.60
CA ARG A 222 9.05 25.59 -6.76
C ARG A 222 9.34 26.99 -6.20
N GLY A 223 10.35 27.67 -6.75
CA GLY A 223 10.80 28.97 -6.27
C GLY A 223 11.50 28.89 -4.90
N LYS A 224 11.73 30.07 -4.31
CA LYS A 224 12.40 30.14 -3.01
C LYS A 224 11.47 29.74 -1.88
N LEU A 225 12.02 29.02 -0.90
CA LEU A 225 11.30 28.73 0.33
C LEU A 225 10.91 30.03 1.05
N LYS A 226 9.64 30.14 1.42
CA LYS A 226 9.11 31.28 2.17
C LYS A 226 8.73 30.82 3.57
N ILE A 227 9.45 31.29 4.57
CA ILE A 227 9.10 31.08 5.98
C ILE A 227 8.51 32.40 6.48
N ASP A 228 7.26 32.37 6.94
CA ASP A 228 6.61 33.55 7.50
C ASP A 228 7.21 33.87 8.89
N PRO A 229 7.99 34.97 9.05
CA PRO A 229 8.60 35.31 10.32
C PRO A 229 7.58 35.76 11.38
N MET A 230 6.31 35.98 11.02
CA MET A 230 5.24 36.22 11.98
C MET A 230 4.67 34.92 12.58
N GLN A 231 4.82 33.80 11.88
CA GLN A 231 4.33 32.49 12.33
C GLN A 231 5.43 31.64 12.97
N PHE A 232 6.66 31.73 12.46
CA PHE A 232 7.78 30.90 12.90
C PHE A 232 8.96 31.75 13.34
N GLU A 233 9.52 31.43 14.50
CA GLU A 233 10.67 32.14 15.08
C GLU A 233 11.95 31.92 14.26
N ASP A 234 12.16 30.68 13.79
CA ASP A 234 13.32 30.28 13.01
C ASP A 234 12.99 29.08 12.08
N GLU A 235 14.00 28.66 11.30
CA GLU A 235 13.90 27.50 10.41
C GLU A 235 13.65 26.19 11.19
N THR A 236 14.15 26.09 12.42
CA THR A 236 13.94 24.94 13.30
C THR A 236 12.47 24.78 13.70
N ALA A 237 11.81 25.87 14.08
CA ALA A 237 10.40 25.89 14.44
C ALA A 237 9.52 25.51 13.25
N PHE A 238 9.87 26.01 12.05
CA PHE A 238 9.18 25.64 10.82
C PHE A 238 9.37 24.16 10.47
N HIS A 239 10.59 23.64 10.63
CA HIS A 239 10.92 22.23 10.43
C HIS A 239 10.14 21.30 11.38
N MET A 240 10.08 21.65 12.66
CA MET A 240 9.30 20.93 13.67
C MET A 240 7.80 20.96 13.34
N HIS A 241 7.27 22.09 12.88
CA HIS A 241 5.88 22.21 12.47
C HIS A 241 5.50 21.23 11.35
N ILE A 242 6.32 21.11 10.30
CA ILE A 242 6.08 20.12 9.22
C ILE A 242 6.08 18.69 9.78
N ALA A 243 7.02 18.36 10.67
CA ALA A 243 7.11 17.02 11.26
C ALA A 243 5.93 16.68 12.19
N GLU A 244 5.32 17.70 12.81
CA GLU A 244 4.10 17.57 13.62
C GLU A 244 2.85 17.39 12.74
N GLU A 245 2.68 18.22 11.71
CA GLU A 245 1.52 18.21 10.81
C GLU A 245 1.47 16.97 9.90
N THR A 246 2.62 16.34 9.64
CA THR A 246 2.72 15.09 8.85
C THR A 246 2.68 13.82 9.70
N ARG A 247 2.45 13.95 11.01
CA ARG A 247 2.46 12.83 11.95
C ARG A 247 1.40 11.78 11.62
N LEU A 248 1.81 10.49 11.63
CA LEU A 248 0.93 9.33 11.39
C LEU A 248 0.17 9.43 10.05
N GLN A 249 0.72 10.13 9.06
CA GLN A 249 0.23 10.15 7.69
C GLN A 249 0.93 9.07 6.85
N ASN A 250 0.29 8.66 5.76
CA ASN A 250 0.96 7.84 4.77
C ASN A 250 1.94 8.71 3.97
N ALA A 251 2.90 8.10 3.27
CA ALA A 251 3.96 8.82 2.58
C ALA A 251 3.47 9.83 1.54
N LEU A 252 2.35 9.55 0.84
CA LEU A 252 1.78 10.48 -0.14
C LEU A 252 1.16 11.68 0.59
N ASP A 253 0.32 11.46 1.58
CA ASP A 253 -0.29 12.52 2.38
C ASP A 253 0.78 13.39 3.05
N SER A 254 1.83 12.78 3.64
CA SER A 254 2.96 13.53 4.22
C SER A 254 3.66 14.40 3.18
N THR A 255 3.82 13.90 1.95
CA THR A 255 4.45 14.64 0.85
C THR A 255 3.58 15.81 0.41
N LEU A 256 2.29 15.56 0.12
CA LEU A 256 1.37 16.59 -0.32
C LEU A 256 1.16 17.65 0.76
N HIS A 257 1.03 17.25 2.03
CA HIS A 257 0.88 18.18 3.15
C HIS A 257 2.15 19.02 3.37
N THR A 258 3.33 18.41 3.20
CA THR A 258 4.60 19.16 3.22
C THR A 258 4.62 20.19 2.08
N TRP A 259 4.24 19.80 0.86
CA TRP A 259 4.20 20.73 -0.27
C TRP A 259 3.23 21.88 -0.01
N THR A 260 2.05 21.63 0.55
CA THR A 260 1.10 22.69 0.88
C THR A 260 1.64 23.66 1.93
N ILE A 261 2.40 23.17 2.92
CA ILE A 261 3.05 24.02 3.92
C ILE A 261 4.18 24.85 3.27
N LEU A 262 5.00 24.24 2.43
CA LEU A 262 6.13 24.92 1.75
C LEU A 262 5.67 25.93 0.69
N ASP A 263 4.54 25.67 0.01
CA ASP A 263 3.89 26.57 -0.95
C ASP A 263 2.98 27.62 -0.28
N ASP A 264 2.87 27.63 1.05
CA ASP A 264 1.95 28.50 1.82
C ASP A 264 0.51 28.45 1.26
N SER A 265 0.08 27.23 0.92
CA SER A 265 -1.21 26.97 0.30
C SER A 265 -2.14 26.27 1.31
N PRO A 266 -3.16 26.95 1.86
CA PRO A 266 -4.07 26.35 2.83
C PRO A 266 -4.99 25.35 2.11
N ALA A 267 -4.58 24.09 2.09
CA ALA A 267 -5.35 23.01 1.48
C ALA A 267 -5.56 21.87 2.48
N ASN A 268 -6.82 21.49 2.68
CA ASN A 268 -7.13 20.20 3.30
C ASN A 268 -6.69 19.06 2.37
N GLN A 269 -6.86 17.81 2.80
CA GLN A 269 -6.41 16.65 2.03
C GLN A 269 -7.01 16.59 0.61
N GLY A 270 -8.25 17.07 0.43
CA GLY A 270 -8.89 17.15 -0.88
C GLY A 270 -8.28 18.23 -1.76
N GLY A 271 -8.04 19.43 -1.22
CA GLY A 271 -7.37 20.51 -1.95
C GLY A 271 -5.94 20.16 -2.33
N ALA A 272 -5.21 19.46 -1.46
CA ALA A 272 -3.85 19.00 -1.73
C ALA A 272 -3.83 17.97 -2.88
N MET A 273 -4.83 17.07 -2.92
CA MET A 273 -4.99 16.12 -4.02
C MET A 273 -5.41 16.80 -5.34
N GLN A 274 -6.28 17.80 -5.28
CA GLN A 274 -6.67 18.59 -6.44
C GLN A 274 -5.46 19.35 -7.02
N ALA A 275 -4.65 19.98 -6.17
CA ALA A 275 -3.43 20.65 -6.59
C ALA A 275 -2.44 19.67 -7.24
N TYR A 276 -2.26 18.49 -6.64
CA TYR A 276 -1.44 17.42 -7.22
C TYR A 276 -1.93 16.98 -8.62
N LEU A 277 -3.25 16.86 -8.80
CA LEU A 277 -3.84 16.52 -10.09
C LEU A 277 -3.58 17.62 -11.13
N LEU A 278 -3.86 18.88 -10.79
CA LEU A 278 -3.69 20.03 -11.70
C LEU A 278 -2.23 20.29 -12.07
N GLU A 279 -1.29 19.99 -11.18
CA GLU A 279 0.14 20.09 -11.47
C GLU A 279 0.57 19.08 -12.55
N ARG A 280 0.05 17.84 -12.50
CA ARG A 280 0.36 16.79 -13.47
C ARG A 280 -0.44 16.91 -14.75
N LEU A 281 -1.64 17.47 -14.66
CA LEU A 281 -2.59 17.59 -15.74
C LEU A 281 -3.34 18.91 -15.61
N PRO A 282 -2.79 20.00 -16.19
CA PRO A 282 -3.42 21.32 -16.13
C PRO A 282 -4.83 21.36 -16.72
N GLU A 283 -5.12 20.52 -17.72
CA GLU A 283 -6.45 20.42 -18.34
C GLU A 283 -7.40 19.45 -17.61
N ALA A 284 -7.10 19.06 -16.36
CA ALA A 284 -7.89 18.04 -15.65
C ALA A 284 -9.38 18.40 -15.49
N GLU A 285 -9.71 19.69 -15.40
CA GLU A 285 -11.11 20.14 -15.33
C GLU A 285 -11.90 19.81 -16.60
N GLU A 286 -11.27 19.87 -17.77
CA GLU A 286 -11.93 19.61 -19.07
C GLU A 286 -12.30 18.13 -19.22
N ILE A 287 -11.47 17.24 -18.68
CA ILE A 287 -11.66 15.78 -18.75
C ILE A 287 -12.12 15.17 -17.43
N LEU A 288 -12.55 16.00 -16.47
CA LEU A 288 -12.98 15.55 -15.15
C LEU A 288 -14.09 14.48 -15.23
N PRO A 289 -15.13 14.60 -16.08
CA PRO A 289 -16.16 13.57 -16.18
C PRO A 289 -15.61 12.18 -16.55
N ASP A 290 -14.55 12.12 -17.37
CA ASP A 290 -13.87 10.87 -17.74
C ASP A 290 -12.98 10.36 -16.60
N LEU A 291 -12.25 11.23 -15.92
CA LEU A 291 -11.48 10.89 -14.72
C LEU A 291 -12.37 10.27 -13.63
N LEU A 292 -13.53 10.87 -13.37
CA LEU A 292 -14.49 10.35 -12.39
C LEU A 292 -15.02 8.96 -12.78
N PHE A 293 -15.36 8.76 -14.05
CA PHE A 293 -15.83 7.46 -14.53
C PHE A 293 -14.75 6.37 -14.49
N MET A 294 -13.52 6.70 -14.90
CA MET A 294 -12.39 5.79 -14.77
C MET A 294 -12.16 5.39 -13.32
N ALA A 295 -12.25 6.36 -12.39
CA ALA A 295 -12.08 6.10 -10.97
C ALA A 295 -13.19 5.19 -10.42
N ALA A 296 -14.46 5.48 -10.70
CA ALA A 296 -15.57 4.64 -10.28
C ALA A 296 -15.47 3.22 -10.84
N THR A 297 -15.16 3.09 -12.13
CA THR A 297 -15.02 1.78 -12.80
C THR A 297 -13.89 0.97 -12.18
N GLN A 298 -12.75 1.61 -11.89
CA GLN A 298 -11.65 0.94 -11.19
C GLN A 298 -12.04 0.52 -9.77
N LEU A 299 -12.74 1.36 -9.01
CA LEU A 299 -13.15 1.02 -7.64
C LEU A 299 -14.20 -0.10 -7.61
N ASP A 300 -15.00 -0.22 -8.66
CA ASP A 300 -16.03 -1.26 -8.79
C ASP A 300 -15.47 -2.59 -9.28
N THR A 301 -14.49 -2.57 -10.18
CA THR A 301 -14.04 -3.78 -10.91
C THR A 301 -12.55 -4.08 -10.77
N GLY A 302 -11.80 -3.22 -10.09
CA GLY A 302 -10.35 -3.27 -9.89
C GLY A 302 -9.52 -2.64 -11.00
N TYR A 303 -10.04 -2.50 -12.23
CA TYR A 303 -9.36 -1.85 -13.36
C TYR A 303 -10.37 -1.26 -14.33
N PHE A 304 -9.92 -0.49 -15.32
CA PHE A 304 -10.76 -0.12 -16.45
C PHE A 304 -10.05 -0.40 -17.78
N LYS A 305 -10.83 -0.49 -18.85
CA LYS A 305 -10.35 -0.75 -20.21
C LYS A 305 -10.78 0.38 -21.14
N LEU A 306 -10.11 0.50 -22.28
CA LEU A 306 -10.51 1.41 -23.35
C LEU A 306 -11.97 1.17 -23.79
N SER A 307 -12.41 -0.09 -23.85
CA SER A 307 -13.79 -0.43 -24.23
C SER A 307 -14.84 0.19 -23.30
N HIS A 308 -14.55 0.35 -22.00
CA HIS A 308 -15.47 1.02 -21.07
C HIS A 308 -15.67 2.50 -21.44
N LEU A 309 -14.60 3.20 -21.84
CA LEU A 309 -14.67 4.60 -22.26
C LEU A 309 -15.39 4.76 -23.60
N VAL A 310 -15.09 3.87 -24.55
CA VAL A 310 -15.75 3.86 -25.87
C VAL A 310 -17.24 3.59 -25.72
N ALA A 311 -17.64 2.61 -24.91
CA ALA A 311 -19.04 2.31 -24.63
C ALA A 311 -19.77 3.52 -24.04
N ARG A 312 -19.18 4.16 -23.02
CA ARG A 312 -19.75 5.37 -22.41
C ARG A 312 -19.90 6.53 -23.41
N ALA A 313 -18.88 6.78 -24.21
CA ALA A 313 -18.91 7.86 -25.19
C ALA A 313 -19.97 7.63 -26.28
N LEU A 314 -20.14 6.38 -26.74
CA LEU A 314 -21.21 6.01 -27.66
C LEU A 314 -22.59 6.16 -27.01
N GLU A 315 -22.76 5.72 -25.76
CA GLU A 315 -24.02 5.86 -25.03
C GLU A 315 -24.41 7.33 -24.85
N ALA A 316 -23.44 8.22 -24.61
CA ALA A 316 -23.67 9.66 -24.55
C ALA A 316 -24.16 10.25 -25.90
N GLU A 317 -23.80 9.62 -27.02
CA GLU A 317 -24.30 9.94 -28.37
C GLU A 317 -25.60 9.18 -28.74
N GLY A 318 -26.17 8.40 -27.82
CA GLY A 318 -27.35 7.57 -28.07
C GLY A 318 -27.08 6.35 -28.96
N LEU A 319 -25.81 5.98 -29.13
CA LEU A 319 -25.35 4.82 -29.88
C LEU A 319 -25.01 3.67 -28.93
N ARG A 320 -25.15 2.42 -29.38
CA ARG A 320 -24.70 1.24 -28.65
C ARG A 320 -23.39 0.75 -29.23
N ALA A 321 -22.43 0.39 -28.37
CA ALA A 321 -21.20 -0.25 -28.80
C ALA A 321 -21.52 -1.54 -29.58
N LEU A 322 -20.92 -1.64 -30.77
CA LEU A 322 -20.97 -2.87 -31.54
C LEU A 322 -19.83 -3.78 -31.07
N PRO A 323 -20.04 -5.11 -31.00
CA PRO A 323 -18.97 -6.04 -30.69
C PRO A 323 -17.86 -5.88 -31.73
N ASP A 324 -16.62 -5.90 -31.26
CA ASP A 324 -15.47 -5.86 -32.15
C ASP A 324 -15.49 -7.12 -33.04
N GLU A 325 -15.23 -6.98 -34.35
CA GLU A 325 -15.18 -8.13 -35.28
C GLU A 325 -14.09 -9.15 -34.90
N GLU A 326 -13.20 -8.82 -33.96
CA GLU A 326 -12.13 -9.68 -33.42
C GLU A 326 -12.54 -10.52 -32.19
N GLU A 327 -13.71 -10.32 -31.58
CA GLU A 327 -14.22 -11.17 -30.49
C GLU A 327 -15.37 -12.09 -30.97
N ASN A 328 -15.13 -12.85 -32.03
CA ASN A 328 -16.00 -13.98 -32.37
C ASN A 328 -15.49 -15.24 -31.63
N PRO A 329 -16.23 -15.82 -30.67
CA PRO A 329 -15.76 -16.96 -29.88
C PRO A 329 -15.57 -18.27 -30.69
N GLU A 330 -15.87 -18.27 -31.98
CA GLU A 330 -15.70 -19.41 -32.89
C GLU A 330 -14.61 -19.24 -33.96
N ILE A 331 -13.89 -18.12 -33.98
CA ILE A 331 -12.69 -17.96 -34.80
C ILE A 331 -11.52 -18.03 -33.84
N GLN A 332 -10.59 -18.96 -34.11
CA GLN A 332 -9.35 -19.13 -33.38
C GLN A 332 -8.78 -17.76 -33.02
N GLU A 333 -8.60 -17.52 -31.72
CA GLU A 333 -7.68 -16.52 -31.21
C GLU A 333 -6.35 -16.81 -31.92
N ASP A 334 -6.11 -16.10 -33.02
CA ASP A 334 -4.78 -15.97 -33.59
C ASP A 334 -4.00 -15.24 -32.50
N ALA A 335 -3.39 -16.06 -31.65
CA ALA A 335 -2.28 -15.67 -30.83
C ALA A 335 -1.41 -14.74 -31.67
N ASP A 336 -1.17 -13.54 -31.14
CA ASP A 336 -0.23 -12.58 -31.70
C ASP A 336 0.96 -13.36 -32.28
N ALA A 337 1.41 -13.03 -33.49
CA ALA A 337 2.46 -13.75 -34.23
C ALA A 337 3.81 -13.90 -33.48
N ASP A 338 3.89 -13.46 -32.22
CA ASP A 338 4.94 -13.67 -31.24
C ASP A 338 4.86 -15.03 -30.49
N ASP A 339 3.71 -15.72 -30.45
CA ASP A 339 3.56 -17.01 -29.75
C ASP A 339 4.04 -18.23 -30.56
N SER A 340 4.14 -18.10 -31.90
CA SER A 340 4.54 -19.21 -32.79
C SER A 340 5.99 -19.69 -32.60
N ILE A 341 6.82 -18.91 -31.90
CA ILE A 341 8.22 -19.28 -31.60
C ILE A 341 8.32 -20.08 -30.30
N LEU A 342 7.38 -19.89 -29.36
CA LEU A 342 7.35 -20.57 -28.07
C LEU A 342 6.79 -21.99 -28.18
N ASP A 343 5.76 -22.20 -29.01
CA ASP A 343 5.26 -23.56 -29.31
C ASP A 343 6.36 -24.45 -29.91
N ALA A 344 7.22 -23.88 -30.76
CA ALA A 344 8.34 -24.59 -31.37
C ALA A 344 9.44 -25.03 -30.37
N TYR A 345 9.60 -24.32 -29.25
CA TYR A 345 10.58 -24.68 -28.22
C TYR A 345 10.04 -25.76 -27.27
N TYR A 346 8.73 -25.74 -26.98
CA TYR A 346 8.10 -26.72 -26.08
C TYR A 346 7.77 -28.06 -26.76
N ASP A 347 7.48 -28.06 -28.07
CA ASP A 347 7.33 -29.29 -28.87
C ASP A 347 8.65 -30.10 -28.97
N GLU A 348 9.80 -29.44 -28.82
CA GLU A 348 11.12 -30.09 -28.87
C GLU A 348 11.52 -30.76 -27.54
N VAL A 349 10.90 -30.36 -26.42
CA VAL A 349 11.23 -30.84 -25.06
C VAL A 349 10.18 -31.82 -24.51
N ALA A 350 8.94 -31.77 -24.97
CA ALA A 350 7.86 -32.65 -24.49
C ALA A 350 7.30 -33.54 -25.62
N GLY A 351 8.01 -34.62 -25.95
CA GLY A 351 7.57 -35.60 -26.93
C GLY A 351 6.32 -36.38 -26.52
N VAL A 352 5.12 -35.83 -26.72
CA VAL A 352 3.84 -36.56 -26.73
C VAL A 352 2.88 -35.89 -27.71
N ARG A 353 2.54 -36.59 -28.79
CA ARG A 353 1.60 -36.16 -29.82
C ARG A 353 0.29 -36.91 -29.62
N GLU A 354 -0.79 -36.24 -29.20
CA GLU A 354 -2.13 -36.82 -29.23
C GLU A 354 -3.17 -35.81 -29.77
N THR A 355 -4.02 -36.33 -30.66
CA THR A 355 -5.10 -35.64 -31.37
C THR A 355 -6.35 -35.48 -30.51
N PRO A 356 -7.03 -34.32 -30.49
CA PRO A 356 -8.35 -34.21 -29.86
C PRO A 356 -9.48 -34.54 -30.84
N THR A 357 -10.30 -35.51 -30.47
CA THR A 357 -11.64 -35.80 -31.01
C THR A 357 -12.63 -34.72 -30.62
N LYS A 358 -13.44 -34.24 -31.59
CA LYS A 358 -14.61 -33.39 -31.36
C LYS A 358 -15.80 -34.24 -30.90
N THR A 359 -16.49 -33.79 -29.86
CA THR A 359 -17.88 -34.15 -29.55
C THR A 359 -18.69 -32.86 -29.54
N GLU A 360 -19.70 -32.83 -30.41
CA GLU A 360 -20.76 -31.83 -30.45
C GLU A 360 -21.74 -32.12 -29.30
N ASP A 361 -22.21 -31.08 -28.63
CA ASP A 361 -23.56 -31.07 -28.05
C ASP A 361 -24.09 -29.63 -28.00
N GLU A 362 -25.34 -29.53 -28.44
CA GLU A 362 -26.19 -28.34 -28.55
C GLU A 362 -26.55 -27.75 -27.17
N ILE A 363 -26.95 -26.47 -27.12
CA ILE A 363 -28.24 -26.01 -26.55
C ILE A 363 -28.45 -24.48 -26.64
N SER A 364 -29.64 -24.18 -27.16
CA SER A 364 -30.57 -23.04 -27.01
C SER A 364 -30.15 -21.59 -27.24
N VAL A 365 -30.72 -21.10 -28.35
CA VAL A 365 -31.05 -19.72 -28.71
C VAL A 365 -31.90 -19.03 -27.62
N ALA A 366 -31.46 -17.83 -27.19
CA ALA A 366 -32.28 -16.86 -26.48
C ALA A 366 -32.21 -15.49 -27.18
N GLU A 367 -33.38 -15.06 -27.64
CA GLU A 367 -33.88 -13.69 -27.91
C GLU A 367 -32.97 -12.66 -28.61
N SER A 368 -33.26 -12.45 -29.90
CA SER A 368 -32.72 -11.36 -30.74
C SER A 368 -33.22 -9.98 -30.31
N PRO A 369 -32.34 -9.00 -30.02
CA PRO A 369 -32.70 -7.59 -30.01
C PRO A 369 -32.93 -7.08 -31.44
N ALA A 370 -33.71 -6.00 -31.58
CA ALA A 370 -34.10 -5.41 -32.85
C ALA A 370 -32.90 -5.09 -33.77
N GLU A 371 -32.95 -5.58 -35.01
CA GLU A 371 -31.91 -5.39 -36.03
C GLU A 371 -31.78 -3.91 -36.42
N LEU A 372 -30.57 -3.35 -36.29
CA LEU A 372 -30.18 -2.05 -36.84
C LEU A 372 -30.13 -2.15 -38.37
N SER A 373 -30.48 -1.06 -39.06
CA SER A 373 -30.27 -0.98 -40.51
C SER A 373 -28.78 -1.09 -40.82
N ALA A 374 -28.40 -1.80 -41.89
CA ALA A 374 -27.01 -1.94 -42.32
C ALA A 374 -26.29 -0.59 -42.57
N ALA A 375 -27.04 0.48 -42.85
CA ALA A 375 -26.51 1.84 -42.95
C ALA A 375 -26.16 2.43 -41.57
N ASP A 376 -27.00 2.20 -40.57
CA ASP A 376 -26.83 2.67 -39.19
C ASP A 376 -25.70 1.92 -38.48
N GLU A 377 -25.55 0.62 -38.74
CA GLU A 377 -24.39 -0.14 -38.28
C GLU A 377 -23.08 0.41 -38.84
N LYS A 378 -23.03 0.74 -40.14
CA LYS A 378 -21.81 1.27 -40.77
C LYS A 378 -21.42 2.62 -40.18
N ILE A 379 -22.39 3.51 -39.94
CA ILE A 379 -22.18 4.81 -39.30
C ILE A 379 -21.68 4.61 -37.87
N THR A 380 -22.31 3.69 -37.11
CA THR A 380 -21.92 3.38 -35.74
C THR A 380 -20.50 2.81 -35.66
N ARG A 381 -20.10 1.90 -36.56
CA ARG A 381 -18.73 1.39 -36.65
C ARG A 381 -17.70 2.47 -36.97
N GLN A 382 -18.03 3.38 -37.89
CA GLN A 382 -17.14 4.50 -38.20
C GLN A 382 -16.96 5.40 -36.97
N ARG A 383 -18.05 5.74 -36.29
CA ARG A 383 -18.02 6.57 -35.09
C ARG A 383 -17.27 5.90 -33.94
N GLN A 384 -17.50 4.61 -33.71
CA GLN A 384 -16.78 3.81 -32.72
C GLN A 384 -15.27 3.81 -32.98
N ARG A 385 -14.82 3.70 -34.24
CA ARG A 385 -13.38 3.79 -34.59
C ARG A 385 -12.79 5.17 -34.32
N GLU A 386 -13.54 6.24 -34.62
CA GLU A 386 -13.13 7.62 -34.32
C GLU A 386 -12.97 7.83 -32.81
N ILE A 387 -14.00 7.48 -32.03
CA ILE A 387 -13.99 7.56 -30.56
C ILE A 387 -12.87 6.71 -29.97
N THR A 388 -12.67 5.48 -30.46
CA THR A 388 -11.60 4.59 -29.99
C THR A 388 -10.23 5.24 -30.17
N ARG A 389 -9.99 5.92 -31.30
CA ARG A 389 -8.74 6.63 -31.55
C ARG A 389 -8.57 7.84 -30.62
N GLU A 390 -9.61 8.62 -30.41
CA GLU A 390 -9.61 9.78 -29.50
C GLU A 390 -9.34 9.34 -28.06
N GLN A 391 -10.08 8.35 -27.56
CA GLN A 391 -9.94 7.82 -26.21
C GLN A 391 -8.57 7.16 -25.99
N SER A 392 -8.03 6.47 -27.00
CA SER A 392 -6.67 5.91 -26.93
C SER A 392 -5.61 7.00 -26.76
N GLN A 393 -5.75 8.12 -27.47
CA GLN A 393 -4.83 9.26 -27.34
C GLN A 393 -4.95 9.92 -25.97
N HIS A 394 -6.16 10.04 -25.43
CA HIS A 394 -6.39 10.57 -24.08
C HIS A 394 -5.76 9.68 -23.01
N LEU A 395 -5.95 8.36 -23.10
CA LEU A 395 -5.32 7.41 -22.18
C LEU A 395 -3.79 7.50 -22.26
N GLN A 396 -3.21 7.58 -23.46
CA GLN A 396 -1.76 7.71 -23.60
C GLN A 396 -1.24 8.98 -22.92
N LYS A 397 -1.90 10.12 -23.06
CA LYS A 397 -1.52 11.36 -22.35
C LYS A 397 -1.54 11.17 -20.83
N LEU A 398 -2.55 10.47 -20.29
CA LEU A 398 -2.66 10.21 -18.86
C LEU A 398 -1.56 9.26 -18.35
N VAL A 399 -1.15 8.30 -19.17
CA VAL A 399 -0.01 7.42 -18.89
C VAL A 399 1.31 8.21 -18.91
N ASP A 400 1.50 9.05 -19.93
CA ASP A 400 2.69 9.90 -20.06
C ASP A 400 2.81 10.93 -18.93
N ALA A 401 1.68 11.46 -18.45
CA ALA A 401 1.58 12.33 -17.27
C ALA A 401 1.81 11.58 -15.94
N GLY A 402 1.93 10.25 -15.96
CA GLY A 402 2.13 9.41 -14.78
C GLY A 402 0.89 9.27 -13.87
N ILE A 403 -0.30 9.60 -14.39
CA ILE A 403 -1.57 9.45 -13.67
C ILE A 403 -2.03 7.99 -13.71
N LEU A 404 -1.89 7.35 -14.87
CA LEU A 404 -2.28 5.96 -15.09
C LEU A 404 -1.08 5.04 -15.24
N ALA A 405 -1.28 3.78 -14.85
CA ALA A 405 -0.43 2.64 -15.15
C ALA A 405 -1.18 1.70 -16.11
N VAL A 406 -0.43 1.08 -17.02
CA VAL A 406 -0.93 0.12 -17.99
C VAL A 406 -0.42 -1.26 -17.61
N TYR A 407 -1.31 -2.25 -17.63
CA TYR A 407 -1.02 -3.64 -17.37
C TYR A 407 -1.50 -4.54 -18.52
N ARG A 408 -1.10 -5.81 -18.49
CA ARG A 408 -1.48 -6.82 -19.50
C ARG A 408 -2.99 -6.86 -19.74
N GLY A 409 -3.38 -7.09 -21.00
CA GLY A 409 -4.78 -7.20 -21.41
C GLY A 409 -5.51 -5.86 -21.56
N GLY A 410 -4.77 -4.76 -21.78
CA GLY A 410 -5.33 -3.42 -21.94
C GLY A 410 -5.97 -2.89 -20.66
N ARG A 411 -5.50 -3.37 -19.50
CA ARG A 411 -6.00 -2.97 -18.17
C ARG A 411 -5.28 -1.70 -17.75
N TYR A 412 -6.05 -0.70 -17.35
CA TYR A 412 -5.55 0.55 -16.80
C TYR A 412 -5.94 0.67 -15.34
N GLN A 413 -5.04 1.26 -14.55
CA GLN A 413 -5.32 1.68 -13.18
C GLN A 413 -4.68 3.04 -12.91
N PHE A 414 -5.26 3.83 -12.00
CA PHE A 414 -4.58 4.97 -11.41
C PHE A 414 -3.33 4.52 -10.67
N ARG A 415 -2.21 5.17 -10.97
CA ARG A 415 -0.91 4.87 -10.36
C ARG A 415 -0.92 5.05 -8.83
N HIS A 416 -1.73 5.99 -8.34
CA HIS A 416 -1.95 6.21 -6.92
C HIS A 416 -3.41 5.95 -6.55
N LYS A 417 -3.65 4.93 -5.71
CA LYS A 417 -4.98 4.59 -5.17
C LYS A 417 -5.67 5.77 -4.47
N MET A 418 -4.92 6.63 -3.79
CA MET A 418 -5.51 7.78 -3.10
C MET A 418 -6.06 8.82 -4.09
N LEU A 419 -5.44 8.98 -5.27
CA LEU A 419 -5.99 9.84 -6.33
C LEU A 419 -7.27 9.25 -6.91
N CYS A 420 -7.29 7.93 -7.17
CA CYS A 420 -8.50 7.22 -7.58
C CYS A 420 -9.63 7.38 -6.54
N ALA A 421 -9.31 7.22 -5.27
CA ALA A 421 -10.24 7.37 -4.16
C ALA A 421 -10.79 8.79 -4.05
N TYR A 422 -9.93 9.81 -4.17
CA TYR A 422 -10.35 11.21 -4.20
C TYR A 422 -11.32 11.48 -5.36
N LEU A 423 -10.97 11.08 -6.58
CA LEU A 423 -11.85 11.23 -7.74
C LEU A 423 -13.19 10.49 -7.54
N GLY A 424 -13.15 9.23 -7.07
CA GLY A 424 -14.35 8.46 -6.75
C GLY A 424 -15.23 9.14 -5.68
N SER A 425 -14.62 9.82 -4.70
CA SER A 425 -15.36 10.51 -3.65
C SER A 425 -16.18 11.70 -4.16
N LEU A 426 -15.75 12.35 -5.25
CA LEU A 426 -16.48 13.47 -5.84
C LEU A 426 -17.84 13.01 -6.39
N LEU A 427 -17.96 11.75 -6.81
CA LEU A 427 -19.23 11.16 -7.24
C LEU A 427 -20.19 10.89 -6.08
N LEU A 428 -19.67 10.74 -4.85
CA LEU A 428 -20.47 10.47 -3.66
C LEU A 428 -21.07 11.74 -3.03
N ALA A 429 -20.62 12.93 -3.48
CA ALA A 429 -21.08 14.22 -2.95
C ALA A 429 -22.61 14.36 -3.07
N GLU A 430 -23.19 13.94 -4.20
CA GLU A 430 -24.62 14.05 -4.50
C GLU A 430 -25.32 12.69 -4.68
N ALA A 431 -24.64 11.58 -4.37
CA ALA A 431 -25.21 10.25 -4.54
C ALA A 431 -26.41 9.99 -3.63
N ASP A 432 -27.36 9.15 -4.06
CA ASP A 432 -28.44 8.70 -3.19
C ASP A 432 -27.91 7.85 -2.03
N GLU A 433 -28.62 7.84 -0.90
CA GLU A 433 -28.25 7.05 0.30
C GLU A 433 -28.13 5.54 -0.03
N GLY A 434 -28.94 5.03 -0.96
CA GLY A 434 -28.86 3.63 -1.40
C GLY A 434 -27.53 3.31 -2.09
N VAL A 435 -27.05 4.21 -2.96
CA VAL A 435 -25.74 4.08 -3.62
C VAL A 435 -24.62 4.19 -2.59
N LEU A 436 -24.72 5.13 -1.65
CA LEU A 436 -23.74 5.28 -0.58
C LEU A 436 -23.61 4.00 0.25
N HIS A 437 -24.74 3.39 0.63
CA HIS A 437 -24.75 2.13 1.38
C HIS A 437 -24.16 0.98 0.56
N GLU A 438 -24.48 0.87 -0.73
CA GLU A 438 -23.89 -0.13 -1.63
C GLU A 438 -22.36 0.02 -1.70
N LYS A 439 -21.86 1.25 -1.94
CA LYS A 439 -20.42 1.51 -2.02
C LYS A 439 -19.70 1.30 -0.69
N TYR A 440 -20.37 1.52 0.45
CA TYR A 440 -19.78 1.21 1.77
C TYR A 440 -19.44 -0.27 1.95
N GLN A 441 -20.19 -1.18 1.32
CA GLN A 441 -19.93 -2.62 1.40
C GLN A 441 -18.73 -3.06 0.54
N LEU A 442 -18.24 -2.20 -0.37
CA LEU A 442 -17.14 -2.52 -1.27
C LEU A 442 -15.79 -2.09 -0.66
N PRO A 443 -14.83 -3.02 -0.45
CA PRO A 443 -13.57 -2.70 0.22
C PRO A 443 -12.74 -1.62 -0.48
N ASP A 444 -12.71 -1.61 -1.81
CA ASP A 444 -11.91 -0.64 -2.57
C ASP A 444 -12.47 0.79 -2.45
N TRP A 445 -13.77 0.95 -2.20
CA TRP A 445 -14.42 2.24 -1.97
C TRP A 445 -14.16 2.85 -0.59
N GLN A 446 -13.60 2.10 0.36
CA GLN A 446 -13.38 2.60 1.73
C GLN A 446 -12.51 3.86 1.78
N TYR A 447 -11.51 3.99 0.89
CA TYR A 447 -10.71 5.21 0.81
C TYR A 447 -11.49 6.37 0.19
N ALA A 448 -12.36 6.12 -0.79
CA ALA A 448 -13.19 7.15 -1.39
C ALA A 448 -14.20 7.71 -0.38
N LEU A 449 -14.77 6.85 0.47
CA LEU A 449 -15.68 7.26 1.55
C LEU A 449 -15.00 8.14 2.61
N ARG A 450 -13.70 7.96 2.86
CA ARG A 450 -12.92 8.89 3.70
C ARG A 450 -12.93 10.30 3.11
N TYR A 451 -12.55 10.43 1.83
CA TYR A 451 -12.56 11.71 1.13
C TYR A 451 -13.97 12.30 1.00
N ALA A 452 -15.02 11.48 0.91
CA ALA A 452 -16.40 11.96 0.82
C ALA A 452 -16.82 12.80 2.05
N ASN A 453 -16.20 12.61 3.22
CA ASN A 453 -16.41 13.47 4.40
C ASN A 453 -16.05 14.94 4.16
N LEU A 454 -15.22 15.25 3.16
CA LEU A 454 -14.86 16.63 2.81
C LEU A 454 -15.98 17.36 2.06
N HIS A 455 -16.92 16.62 1.47
CA HIS A 455 -17.90 17.16 0.52
C HIS A 455 -19.35 16.83 0.90
N ARG A 456 -19.59 15.94 1.87
CA ARG A 456 -20.91 15.52 2.33
C ARG A 456 -20.95 15.17 3.83
N ASP A 457 -22.11 15.39 4.45
CA ASP A 457 -22.41 14.90 5.82
C ASP A 457 -22.73 13.39 5.81
N LEU A 458 -21.82 12.58 6.35
CA LEU A 458 -21.98 11.13 6.48
C LEU A 458 -22.54 10.70 7.84
N THR A 459 -23.12 11.62 8.63
CA THR A 459 -23.70 11.32 9.95
C THR A 459 -24.66 10.12 9.95
N PRO A 460 -25.60 9.97 8.99
CA PRO A 460 -26.52 8.83 8.99
C PRO A 460 -25.78 7.48 8.93
N LEU A 461 -24.80 7.38 8.01
CA LEU A 461 -23.99 6.18 7.82
C LEU A 461 -23.15 5.87 9.07
N VAL A 462 -22.52 6.88 9.69
CA VAL A 462 -21.74 6.68 10.91
C VAL A 462 -22.62 6.21 12.08
N ILE A 463 -23.80 6.81 12.26
CA ILE A 463 -24.74 6.42 13.32
C ILE A 463 -25.23 4.98 13.10
N GLU A 464 -25.54 4.60 11.85
CA GLU A 464 -25.90 3.23 11.50
C GLU A 464 -24.83 2.23 11.96
N GLN A 465 -23.55 2.52 11.68
CA GLN A 465 -22.45 1.64 12.09
C GLN A 465 -22.23 1.60 13.60
N ILE A 466 -22.41 2.71 14.31
CA ILE A 466 -22.33 2.73 15.79
C ILE A 466 -23.45 1.86 16.41
N GLN A 467 -24.63 1.83 15.79
CA GLN A 467 -25.80 1.08 16.26
C GLN A 467 -25.83 -0.37 15.76
N ALA A 468 -25.02 -0.71 14.76
CA ALA A 468 -24.92 -2.06 14.21
C ALA A 468 -24.43 -3.04 15.27
N THR A 469 -24.75 -4.32 15.07
CA THR A 469 -24.23 -5.39 15.94
C THR A 469 -22.71 -5.46 15.75
N PRO A 470 -21.90 -5.29 16.82
CA PRO A 470 -20.45 -5.27 16.68
C PRO A 470 -19.93 -6.64 16.27
N ASP A 471 -18.96 -6.66 15.36
CA ASP A 471 -18.14 -7.84 15.12
C ASP A 471 -17.14 -8.02 16.28
N LEU A 472 -16.59 -9.23 16.43
CA LEU A 472 -15.68 -9.58 17.54
C LEU A 472 -14.47 -8.65 17.64
N LEU A 473 -14.02 -8.08 16.51
CA LEU A 473 -12.84 -7.22 16.43
C LEU A 473 -13.18 -5.73 16.28
N HIS A 474 -14.47 -5.39 16.28
CA HIS A 474 -15.01 -4.05 16.03
C HIS A 474 -14.49 -3.40 14.74
N GLU A 475 -14.15 -4.19 13.71
CA GLU A 475 -13.49 -3.72 12.49
C GLU A 475 -14.26 -2.58 11.82
N HIS A 476 -15.58 -2.73 11.65
CA HIS A 476 -16.40 -1.74 10.96
C HIS A 476 -16.37 -0.38 11.68
N VAL A 477 -16.55 -0.37 13.00
CA VAL A 477 -16.60 0.87 13.78
C VAL A 477 -15.20 1.47 13.96
N LEU A 478 -14.17 0.64 14.13
CA LEU A 478 -12.79 1.10 14.21
C LEU A 478 -12.30 1.68 12.87
N SER A 479 -12.78 1.16 11.73
CA SER A 479 -12.41 1.69 10.42
C SER A 479 -12.80 3.17 10.25
N LEU A 480 -13.90 3.60 10.88
CA LEU A 480 -14.40 4.99 10.85
C LEU A 480 -13.45 5.98 11.55
N THR A 481 -12.55 5.51 12.42
CA THR A 481 -11.54 6.40 13.04
C THR A 481 -10.64 7.06 11.99
N HIS A 482 -10.41 6.40 10.86
CA HIS A 482 -9.64 6.95 9.74
C HIS A 482 -10.35 8.09 9.02
N TRP A 483 -11.66 8.27 9.24
CA TRP A 483 -12.46 9.33 8.62
C TRP A 483 -12.29 10.66 9.36
N LEU A 484 -11.93 10.63 10.65
CA LEU A 484 -11.76 11.81 11.49
C LEU A 484 -10.71 12.80 10.97
N ARG A 485 -9.71 12.31 10.22
CA ARG A 485 -8.70 13.15 9.58
C ARG A 485 -9.26 13.96 8.39
N TYR A 486 -10.29 13.45 7.73
CA TYR A 486 -10.91 14.04 6.55
C TYR A 486 -12.17 14.83 6.89
N VAL A 487 -12.46 14.99 8.18
CA VAL A 487 -13.65 15.69 8.66
C VAL A 487 -13.27 17.02 9.31
N GLY A 488 -13.97 18.10 8.94
CA GLY A 488 -13.80 19.38 9.61
C GLY A 488 -14.24 19.30 11.07
N GLU A 489 -13.77 20.24 11.91
CA GLU A 489 -14.10 20.29 13.35
C GLU A 489 -15.62 20.34 13.63
N GLY A 490 -16.43 20.76 12.65
CA GLY A 490 -17.88 20.86 12.73
C GLY A 490 -18.70 19.59 12.43
N ALA A 491 -18.09 18.42 12.23
CA ALA A 491 -18.85 17.21 11.94
C ALA A 491 -19.80 16.83 13.07
N ARG A 492 -21.08 16.60 12.74
CA ARG A 492 -22.13 16.31 13.73
C ARG A 492 -21.94 14.97 14.44
N TRP A 493 -21.42 13.97 13.73
CA TRP A 493 -21.17 12.63 14.27
C TRP A 493 -19.91 12.52 15.12
N ARG A 494 -18.95 13.45 14.97
CA ARG A 494 -17.60 13.37 15.56
C ARG A 494 -17.62 13.17 17.08
N ASN A 495 -18.37 14.02 17.79
CA ASN A 495 -18.39 14.01 19.25
C ASN A 495 -19.01 12.72 19.81
N GLU A 496 -20.12 12.27 19.22
CA GLU A 496 -20.78 11.03 19.64
C GLU A 496 -19.91 9.80 19.32
N PHE A 497 -19.26 9.77 18.16
CA PHE A 497 -18.32 8.72 17.80
C PHE A 497 -17.11 8.67 18.74
N MET A 498 -16.50 9.82 19.08
CA MET A 498 -15.38 9.87 20.01
C MET A 498 -15.76 9.41 21.42
N LYS A 499 -16.98 9.73 21.89
CA LYS A 499 -17.50 9.19 23.15
C LYS A 499 -17.67 7.67 23.09
N TYR A 500 -18.20 7.15 21.98
CA TYR A 500 -18.38 5.71 21.79
C TYR A 500 -17.04 4.97 21.83
N ILE A 501 -16.07 5.41 21.04
CA ILE A 501 -14.72 4.79 20.99
C ILE A 501 -13.99 4.92 22.32
N GLY A 502 -14.08 6.09 22.97
CA GLY A 502 -13.53 6.29 24.31
C GLY A 502 -14.17 5.36 25.36
N GLY A 503 -15.48 5.13 25.27
CA GLY A 503 -16.21 4.16 26.09
C GLY A 503 -15.71 2.73 25.85
N LEU A 504 -15.57 2.33 24.59
CA LEU A 504 -15.05 1.02 24.20
C LEU A 504 -13.61 0.78 24.71
N PHE A 505 -12.78 1.84 24.72
CA PHE A 505 -11.42 1.78 25.24
C PHE A 505 -11.36 1.48 26.74
N VAL A 506 -12.30 2.01 27.53
CA VAL A 506 -12.31 1.95 29.00
C VAL A 506 -13.33 0.98 29.60
N ALA A 507 -14.14 0.30 28.80
CA ALA A 507 -15.15 -0.65 29.25
C ALA A 507 -14.54 -1.79 30.09
N GLU A 508 -15.13 -2.19 31.22
CA GLU A 508 -14.51 -3.13 32.17
C GLU A 508 -14.41 -4.56 31.63
N ASP A 509 -15.37 -4.99 30.82
CA ASP A 509 -15.51 -6.33 30.26
C ASP A 509 -14.82 -6.51 28.88
N GLN A 510 -14.06 -5.51 28.45
CA GLN A 510 -13.40 -5.53 27.14
C GLN A 510 -12.09 -6.34 27.15
N TYR A 511 -11.95 -7.24 26.17
CA TYR A 511 -10.71 -7.97 25.92
C TYR A 511 -9.53 -7.01 25.67
N THR A 512 -8.37 -7.31 26.25
CA THR A 512 -7.13 -6.52 26.10
C THR A 512 -6.77 -6.26 24.64
N VAL A 513 -6.86 -7.28 23.78
CA VAL A 513 -6.58 -7.14 22.33
C VAL A 513 -7.50 -6.12 21.65
N VAL A 514 -8.77 -6.04 22.07
CA VAL A 514 -9.68 -5.02 21.52
C VAL A 514 -9.30 -3.63 22.03
N ARG A 515 -8.90 -3.47 23.30
CA ARG A 515 -8.39 -2.18 23.79
C ARG A 515 -7.16 -1.71 23.03
N GLU A 516 -6.23 -2.61 22.73
CA GLU A 516 -5.04 -2.32 21.92
C GLU A 516 -5.42 -1.85 20.51
N ARG A 517 -6.38 -2.51 19.87
CA ARG A 517 -6.93 -2.10 18.56
C ARG A 517 -7.60 -0.73 18.64
N VAL A 518 -8.38 -0.47 19.69
CA VAL A 518 -9.02 0.82 19.92
C VAL A 518 -7.97 1.92 20.13
N ALA A 519 -6.95 1.66 20.94
CA ALA A 519 -5.85 2.60 21.16
C ALA A 519 -5.11 2.90 19.86
N ALA A 520 -4.80 1.87 19.05
CA ALA A 520 -4.19 2.07 17.73
C ALA A 520 -5.09 2.91 16.82
N ALA A 521 -6.39 2.60 16.74
CA ALA A 521 -7.34 3.35 15.93
C ALA A 521 -7.44 4.83 16.36
N LEU A 522 -7.47 5.10 17.67
CA LEU A 522 -7.43 6.45 18.23
C LEU A 522 -6.15 7.20 17.85
N LEU A 523 -4.99 6.55 17.90
CA LEU A 523 -3.71 7.16 17.49
C LEU A 523 -3.70 7.49 15.99
N TYR A 524 -4.12 6.54 15.14
CA TYR A 524 -4.14 6.72 13.68
C TYR A 524 -5.26 7.63 13.17
N SER A 525 -6.25 7.98 14.01
CA SER A 525 -7.31 8.92 13.66
C SER A 525 -6.80 10.30 13.25
N GLY A 526 -5.62 10.71 13.77
CA GLY A 526 -5.09 12.06 13.59
C GLY A 526 -5.91 13.15 14.32
N ASP A 527 -6.84 12.76 15.20
CA ASP A 527 -7.71 13.66 15.92
C ASP A 527 -7.11 14.08 17.26
N ARG A 528 -6.97 15.39 17.51
CA ARG A 528 -6.46 15.94 18.78
C ARG A 528 -7.31 15.53 20.00
N SER A 529 -8.57 15.14 19.81
CA SER A 529 -9.45 14.66 20.89
C SER A 529 -8.97 13.32 21.45
N ALA A 530 -8.24 12.51 20.68
CA ALA A 530 -7.64 11.27 21.17
C ALA A 530 -6.70 11.53 22.37
N THR A 531 -5.97 12.65 22.35
CA THR A 531 -5.09 13.08 23.45
C THR A 531 -5.85 13.24 24.76
N VAL A 532 -7.10 13.71 24.71
CA VAL A 532 -7.94 13.86 25.91
C VAL A 532 -8.33 12.49 26.49
N ILE A 533 -8.65 11.53 25.63
CA ILE A 533 -8.99 10.15 26.03
C ILE A 533 -7.78 9.49 26.72
N PHE A 534 -6.59 9.59 26.11
CA PHE A 534 -5.38 9.00 26.70
C PHE A 534 -4.97 9.68 28.01
N ARG A 535 -5.08 11.02 28.13
CA ARG A 535 -4.86 11.72 29.40
C ARG A 535 -5.81 11.27 30.49
N HIS A 536 -7.09 11.03 30.16
CA HIS A 536 -8.06 10.50 31.12
C HIS A 536 -7.69 9.06 31.55
N ALA A 537 -7.22 8.24 30.61
CA ALA A 537 -6.82 6.87 30.83
C ALA A 537 -5.68 6.70 31.85
N LEU A 538 -4.80 7.70 32.01
CA LEU A 538 -3.72 7.70 33.01
C LEU A 538 -4.22 7.55 34.46
N LYS A 539 -5.48 7.88 34.73
CA LYS A 539 -6.10 7.79 36.07
C LYS A 539 -7.09 6.62 36.20
N ASN A 540 -7.17 5.75 35.19
CA ASN A 540 -8.14 4.66 35.18
C ASN A 540 -7.78 3.59 36.22
N PRO A 541 -8.77 2.98 36.91
CA PRO A 541 -8.51 1.91 37.88
C PRO A 541 -7.83 0.67 37.26
N MET A 542 -8.11 0.36 35.99
CA MET A 542 -7.52 -0.79 35.30
C MET A 542 -6.11 -0.48 34.82
N SER A 543 -5.16 -1.37 35.14
CA SER A 543 -3.75 -1.25 34.73
C SER A 543 -3.58 -1.20 33.22
N ASP A 544 -4.29 -2.06 32.48
CA ASP A 544 -4.16 -2.18 31.03
C ASP A 544 -4.53 -0.88 30.33
N VAL A 545 -5.57 -0.19 30.83
CA VAL A 545 -5.97 1.13 30.33
C VAL A 545 -4.93 2.19 30.66
N ARG A 546 -4.30 2.15 31.85
CA ARG A 546 -3.21 3.07 32.18
C ARG A 546 -1.97 2.83 31.31
N VAL A 547 -1.61 1.57 31.05
CA VAL A 547 -0.50 1.21 30.14
C VAL A 547 -0.73 1.83 28.76
N LEU A 548 -1.89 1.57 28.15
CA LEU A 548 -2.21 2.11 26.83
C LEU A 548 -2.37 3.64 26.86
N GLY A 549 -2.84 4.20 27.98
CA GLY A 549 -2.87 5.64 28.24
C GLY A 549 -1.47 6.26 28.17
N CYS A 550 -0.50 5.69 28.88
CA CYS A 550 0.88 6.16 28.91
C CYS A 550 1.55 6.11 27.54
N LEU A 551 1.41 4.99 26.84
CA LEU A 551 1.94 4.83 25.49
C LEU A 551 1.27 5.80 24.50
N GLY A 552 -0.05 5.98 24.63
CA GLY A 552 -0.82 6.86 23.76
C GLY A 552 -0.40 8.33 23.86
N VAL A 553 -0.27 8.87 25.09
CA VAL A 553 0.22 10.25 25.28
C VAL A 553 1.67 10.42 24.83
N GLY A 554 2.51 9.39 24.96
CA GLY A 554 3.90 9.40 24.48
C GLY A 554 4.00 9.45 22.95
N VAL A 555 3.24 8.61 22.24
CA VAL A 555 3.16 8.64 20.77
C VAL A 555 2.65 9.98 20.26
N LEU A 556 1.67 10.57 20.96
CA LEU A 556 1.13 11.89 20.66
C LEU A 556 2.04 13.03 21.12
N GLN A 557 3.13 12.74 21.85
CA GLN A 557 4.06 13.73 22.42
C GLN A 557 3.32 14.84 23.18
N ASP A 558 2.33 14.46 23.99
CA ASP A 558 1.53 15.41 24.75
C ASP A 558 2.33 15.98 25.92
N ALA A 559 2.90 17.18 25.73
CA ALA A 559 3.66 17.89 26.75
C ALA A 559 2.85 18.11 28.05
N ALA A 560 1.51 18.18 27.98
CA ALA A 560 0.68 18.33 29.17
C ALA A 560 0.60 17.06 30.02
N ALA A 561 1.05 15.91 29.51
CA ALA A 561 1.05 14.63 30.23
C ALA A 561 2.35 14.37 31.01
N ILE A 562 3.42 15.17 30.81
CA ILE A 562 4.75 14.93 31.39
C ILE A 562 4.69 14.74 32.92
N ASP A 563 4.05 15.66 33.64
CA ASP A 563 3.95 15.57 35.11
C ASP A 563 3.16 14.34 35.56
N ALA A 564 2.11 13.98 34.82
CA ALA A 564 1.30 12.81 35.12
C ALA A 564 2.07 11.50 34.88
N LEU A 565 2.84 11.42 33.80
CA LEU A 565 3.70 10.29 33.50
C LEU A 565 4.82 10.14 34.53
N ALA A 566 5.52 11.24 34.86
CA ALA A 566 6.57 11.23 35.87
C ALA A 566 6.06 10.73 37.23
N LYS A 567 4.83 11.12 37.61
CA LYS A 567 4.17 10.61 38.80
C LYS A 567 3.90 9.10 38.72
N LEU A 568 3.39 8.61 37.59
CA LEU A 568 3.11 7.18 37.40
C LEU A 568 4.39 6.33 37.45
N VAL A 569 5.51 6.80 36.89
CA VAL A 569 6.81 6.13 36.97
C VAL A 569 7.23 5.85 38.42
N ILE A 570 6.92 6.76 39.34
CA ILE A 570 7.36 6.68 40.74
C ILE A 570 6.32 5.94 41.60
N GLU A 571 5.04 6.24 41.41
CA GLU A 571 3.98 5.93 42.37
C GLU A 571 3.07 4.77 41.98
N ASP A 572 3.01 4.35 40.70
CA ASP A 572 2.07 3.30 40.30
C ASP A 572 2.47 1.93 40.88
N ALA A 573 1.47 1.21 41.40
CA ALA A 573 1.66 -0.09 42.01
C ALA A 573 2.07 -1.17 40.99
N VAL A 574 1.64 -1.02 39.72
CA VAL A 574 1.86 -2.01 38.66
C VAL A 574 3.12 -1.67 37.88
N GLU A 575 4.02 -2.64 37.76
CA GLU A 575 5.31 -2.47 37.08
C GLU A 575 5.18 -2.11 35.60
N ASP A 576 4.28 -2.78 34.88
CA ASP A 576 4.03 -2.51 33.46
C ASP A 576 3.57 -1.07 33.22
N VAL A 577 2.80 -0.48 34.15
CA VAL A 577 2.39 0.93 34.08
C VAL A 577 3.58 1.85 34.27
N ARG A 578 4.49 1.55 35.20
CA ARG A 578 5.72 2.33 35.40
C ARG A 578 6.61 2.28 34.17
N ILE A 579 6.76 1.10 33.55
CA ILE A 579 7.53 0.92 32.31
C ILE A 579 6.88 1.71 31.16
N ALA A 580 5.57 1.58 30.97
CA ALA A 580 4.85 2.31 29.94
C ALA A 580 4.93 3.83 30.13
N ALA A 581 4.86 4.31 31.38
CA ALA A 581 5.02 5.72 31.71
C ALA A 581 6.44 6.23 31.43
N ALA A 582 7.46 5.40 31.70
CA ALA A 582 8.86 5.73 31.38
C ALA A 582 9.14 5.74 29.87
N LEU A 583 8.47 4.87 29.10
CA LEU A 583 8.54 4.88 27.63
C LEU A 583 7.78 6.05 26.99
N GLY A 584 6.74 6.56 27.66
CA GLY A 584 5.94 7.68 27.18
C GLY A 584 6.56 9.05 27.44
N LEU A 585 7.54 9.14 28.36
CA LEU A 585 8.40 10.30 28.59
C LEU A 585 9.53 10.35 27.57
#